data_AF-A0A1M4M453-F1
#
_entry.id   AF-A0A1M4M453-F1
#
_cell.length_a   1.000
_cell.length_b   1.000
_cell.length_c   1.000
_cell.angle_alpha   90.00
_cell.angle_beta   90.00
_cell.angle_gamma   90.00
#
_symmetry.space_group_name_H-M   'P 1'
#
loop_
_entity.id
_entity.type
_entity.pdbx_description
1 polymer ?
#
loop_
_entity_poly.entity_id
_entity_poly.type
_entity_poly.pdbx_seq_one_letter_code
_entity_poly.pdbx_strand_id
1 'polypeptide(L)' 'MERWEHKTIKIRLQGFTGGILDTEEFDYELNKLGEQGWELVSCFSTNGAQGYGREAIAVFKRRK' A
#
# COMPACT_ATOMS: atom_id res chain seq x y z
N MET A 1 -19.68 -2.39 -20.86
CA MET A 1 -19.26 -1.54 -19.72
C MET A 1 -17.92 -2.04 -19.23
N GLU A 2 -16.95 -1.14 -19.03
CA GLU A 2 -15.67 -1.52 -18.41
C GLU A 2 -15.91 -1.98 -16.97
N ARG A 3 -15.29 -3.12 -16.59
CA ARG A 3 -15.33 -3.66 -15.23
C ARG A 3 -13.94 -3.53 -14.63
N TRP A 4 -13.89 -3.23 -13.33
CA TRP A 4 -12.64 -3.03 -12.60
C TRP A 4 -12.54 -4.01 -11.44
N GLU A 5 -11.35 -4.57 -11.25
CA GLU A 5 -10.93 -5.31 -10.07
C GLU A 5 -10.09 -4.37 -9.19
N HIS A 6 -10.28 -4.42 -7.86
CA HIS A 6 -9.52 -3.62 -6.91
C HIS A 6 -8.71 -4.53 -5.97
N LYS A 7 -7.51 -4.09 -5.62
CA LYS A 7 -6.64 -4.79 -4.67
C LYS A 7 -6.07 -3.78 -3.68
N THR A 8 -6.05 -4.15 -2.40
CA THR A 8 -5.45 -3.34 -1.34
C THR A 8 -4.34 -4.13 -0.68
N ILE A 9 -3.17 -3.52 -0.54
CA ILE A 9 -2.07 -4.05 0.27
C ILE A 9 -1.87 -3.16 1.50
N LYS A 10 -1.37 -3.77 2.56
CA LYS A 10 -1.01 -3.10 3.81
C LYS A 10 0.40 -3.47 4.16
N ILE A 11 1.24 -2.47 4.40
CA ILE A 11 2.63 -2.65 4.80
C ILE A 11 2.78 -2.04 6.19
N ARG A 12 3.31 -2.83 7.12
CA ARG A 12 3.49 -2.39 8.51
C ARG A 12 4.66 -1.43 8.59
N LEU A 13 4.48 -0.35 9.32
CA LEU A 13 5.58 0.55 9.64
C LEU A 13 6.47 -0.10 10.70
N GLN A 14 7.77 -0.13 10.43
CA GLN A 14 8.80 -0.68 11.30
C GLN A 14 9.36 0.39 12.25
N GLY A 15 10.32 0.00 13.09
CA GLY A 15 11.01 0.87 14.06
C GLY A 15 10.53 0.71 15.51
N PHE A 16 11.40 1.04 16.47
CA PHE A 16 11.18 0.82 17.90
C PHE A 16 9.95 1.58 18.47
N THR A 17 9.60 2.70 17.84
CA THR A 17 8.41 3.51 18.16
C THR A 17 7.29 3.36 17.12
N GLY A 18 7.46 2.48 16.13
CA GLY A 18 6.67 2.48 14.90
C GLY A 18 6.87 3.74 14.07
N GLY A 19 6.32 3.75 12.85
CA GLY A 19 6.24 4.96 12.01
C GLY A 19 7.27 5.09 10.90
N ILE A 20 8.26 4.20 10.80
CA ILE A 20 9.21 4.19 9.68
C ILE A 20 8.70 3.23 8.61
N LEU A 21 8.44 3.73 7.41
CA LEU A 21 8.13 2.88 6.26
C LEU A 21 9.44 2.31 5.72
N ASP A 22 9.51 0.98 5.59
CA ASP A 22 10.54 0.33 4.81
C ASP A 22 10.22 0.54 3.32
N THR A 23 10.96 1.44 2.68
CA THR A 23 10.71 1.80 1.29
C THR A 23 11.15 0.70 0.33
N GLU A 24 12.12 -0.15 0.69
CA GLU A 24 12.57 -1.24 -0.18
C GLU A 24 11.49 -2.32 -0.28
N GLU A 25 10.91 -2.72 0.86
CA GLU A 25 9.78 -3.66 0.89
C GLU A 25 8.55 -3.06 0.20
N PHE A 26 8.29 -1.77 0.43
CA PHE A 26 7.17 -1.06 -0.18
C PHE A 26 7.29 -1.01 -1.72
N ASP A 27 8.43 -0.55 -2.24
CA ASP A 27 8.68 -0.44 -3.68
C ASP A 27 8.68 -1.81 -4.35
N TYR A 28 9.18 -2.85 -3.68
CA TYR A 28 9.13 -4.23 -4.19
C TYR A 28 7.68 -4.68 -4.43
N GLU A 29 6.77 -4.48 -3.47
CA GLU A 29 5.37 -4.88 -3.65
C GLU A 29 4.63 -3.99 -4.67
N LEU A 30 4.95 -2.69 -4.76
CA LEU A 30 4.40 -1.82 -5.80
C LEU A 30 4.80 -2.31 -7.20
N ASN A 31 6.09 -2.58 -7.41
CA ASN A 31 6.63 -3.02 -8.71
C ASN A 31 6.08 -4.40 -9.11
N LYS A 32 6.06 -5.35 -8.18
CA LYS A 32 5.49 -6.69 -8.38
C LYS A 32 4.01 -6.66 -8.78
N LEU A 33 3.23 -5.70 -8.24
CA LEU A 33 1.84 -5.50 -8.65
C LEU A 33 1.74 -4.81 -10.01
N GLY A 34 2.61 -3.84 -10.29
CA GLY A 34 2.75 -3.21 -11.60
C GLY A 34 3.02 -4.23 -12.72
N GLU A 35 3.95 -5.17 -12.48
CA GLU A 35 4.25 -6.29 -13.41
C GLU A 35 3.05 -7.21 -13.65
N GLN A 36 2.14 -7.33 -12.68
CA GLN A 36 0.89 -8.09 -12.80
C GLN A 36 -0.26 -7.31 -13.46
N GLY A 37 0.02 -6.09 -13.94
CA GLY A 37 -0.93 -5.20 -14.60
C GLY A 37 -1.84 -4.42 -13.65
N TRP A 38 -1.48 -4.31 -12.37
CA TRP A 38 -2.20 -3.45 -11.42
C TRP A 38 -1.70 -2.01 -11.50
N GLU A 39 -2.63 -1.06 -11.49
CA GLU A 39 -2.36 0.37 -11.48
C GLU A 39 -2.59 0.91 -10.06
N LEU A 40 -1.59 1.56 -9.47
CA LEU A 40 -1.72 2.23 -8.17
C LEU A 40 -2.64 3.45 -8.31
N VAL A 41 -3.67 3.54 -7.47
CA VAL A 41 -4.65 4.65 -7.50
C VAL A 41 -4.65 5.51 -6.25
N SER A 42 -4.21 4.97 -5.12
CA SER A 42 -4.12 5.72 -3.86
C SER A 42 -3.12 5.07 -2.92
N CYS A 43 -2.43 5.89 -2.14
CA CYS A 43 -1.55 5.47 -1.08
C CYS A 43 -1.71 6.43 0.12
N PHE A 44 -1.91 5.87 1.31
CA PHE A 44 -2.09 6.64 2.54
C PHE A 44 -1.64 5.86 3.76
N SER A 45 -1.19 6.55 4.80
CA SER A 45 -0.91 5.95 6.10
C SER A 45 -2.16 5.98 6.98
N THR A 46 -2.34 4.95 7.80
CA THR A 46 -3.33 5.01 8.89
C THR A 46 -2.69 5.67 10.10
N ASN A 47 -3.40 6.62 10.72
CA ASN A 47 -3.01 7.18 12.01
C ASN A 47 -3.73 6.39 13.11
N GLY A 48 -2.98 5.71 13.99
CA GLY A 48 -3.54 5.03 15.15
C GLY A 48 -3.99 6.01 16.25
N ALA A 49 -4.57 5.47 17.32
CA ALA A 49 -4.81 6.24 18.55
C ALA A 49 -3.48 6.85 19.04
N GLN A 50 -3.51 8.10 19.51
CA GLN A 50 -2.32 8.89 19.91
C GLN A 50 -1.35 9.25 18.75
N GLY A 51 -1.76 9.14 17.47
CA GLY A 51 -0.97 9.64 16.33
C GLY A 51 0.12 8.69 15.83
N TYR A 52 0.28 7.51 16.43
CA TYR A 52 1.20 6.49 15.94
C TYR A 52 0.61 5.76 14.74
N GLY A 53 1.11 6.07 13.54
CA GLY A 53 0.76 5.32 12.35
C GLY A 53 1.34 3.91 12.40
N ARG A 54 0.54 2.90 12.02
CA ARG A 54 0.97 1.49 12.06
C ARG A 54 1.09 0.85 10.69
N GLU A 55 0.40 1.37 9.68
CA GLU A 55 0.33 0.75 8.37
C GLU A 55 0.32 1.82 7.27
N ALA A 56 1.10 1.61 6.22
CA ALA A 56 0.91 2.20 4.90
C ALA A 56 -0.07 1.32 4.10
N ILE A 57 -1.06 1.94 3.49
CA ILE A 57 -2.09 1.28 2.69
C ILE A 57 -1.96 1.78 1.26
N ALA A 58 -1.84 0.85 0.30
CA ALA A 58 -1.86 1.14 -1.11
C ALA A 58 -3.04 0.41 -1.79
N VAL A 59 -3.80 1.16 -2.60
CA VAL A 59 -4.98 0.69 -3.32
C VAL A 59 -4.67 0.71 -4.81
N PHE A 60 -5.00 -0.39 -5.48
CA PHE A 60 -4.78 -0.62 -6.89
C PHE A 60 -6.08 -0.95 -7.61
N LYS A 61 -6.12 -0.70 -8.91
CA LYS A 61 -7.16 -1.17 -9.83
C LYS A 61 -6.54 -1.93 -11.02
N ARG A 62 -7.33 -2.78 -11.65
CA ARG A 62 -7.01 -3.42 -12.94
C ARG A 62 -8.29 -3.67 -13.73
N ARG A 63 -8.21 -3.62 -15.06
CA ARG A 63 -9.35 -3.96 -15.94
C ARG A 63 -9.67 -5.45 -15.83
N LYS A 64 -10.97 -5.76 -15.77
CA LYS A 64 -11.49 -7.13 -15.75
C LYS A 64 -12.03 -7.55 -17.11
#